data_AF-A0A0D2AY07-F1
#
_entry.id   AF-A0A0D2AY07-F1
#
_cell.length_a   1.000
_cell.length_b   1.000
_cell.length_c   1.000
_cell.angle_alpha   90.00
_cell.angle_beta   90.00
_cell.angle_gamma   90.00
#
_symmetry.space_group_name_H-M   'P 1'
#
loop_
_entity.id
_entity.type
_entity.pdbx_description
1 polymer ?
#
loop_
_entity_poly.entity_id
_entity_poly.type
_entity_poly.pdbx_seq_one_letter_code
_entity_poly.pdbx_strand_id
1 'polypeptide(L)'
;MQALPQLCRRAYIRPNLGCRSLSGRNGFDTLRPFSSSASLRAARKPPNMKPVRNRQNNLTRLNKGPSPLDNYYITLALGQKLTKLGFRSIPTVVKLFNHHRAELQRAKILHDRAVPVSLHNSQWTRTYEEALTSDEVALVLNPSILPHIFEAFGEADFHRQNVGKFAQLGYYSLCCAFEAGDLEAAIKVAFIEHQSKKVSSKVSGFIKQHAAKRSDWRTMSLWCELATEMSHSKEGAEANYLLAKELDTILEPSNRPMSRAEMFERYRPTWSLVHDSANHYLSHFDRDDPEGDPVQKDLDNAIRDGVKKWKDPKAAHELLLLPGEVKKFSDRWLSLLTMSAMEGSAEHCVRLALYHLGKDGWLNHHLDENDDWVVSDRKDKPKNWIGIEWLGLSAALENADASLKTRRYLRLALLLREHGLEKDAMPWLTAAKHDLEDQGLDTDREWIEYIDGFEQHWYNEEFMTRTSEEDWFLEDFEVESKNNAGEMLQKG
;
A
#
# COMPACT_ATOMS: atom_id res chain seq x y z
N MET A 1 -22.39 12.42 -9.11
CA MET A 1 -22.11 11.23 -8.29
C MET A 1 -20.85 10.61 -8.85
N GLN A 2 -19.72 10.79 -8.19
CA GLN A 2 -18.41 10.29 -8.63
C GLN A 2 -18.00 9.19 -7.66
N ALA A 3 -17.82 7.97 -8.17
CA ALA A 3 -17.28 6.87 -7.40
C ALA A 3 -15.77 7.11 -7.19
N LEU A 4 -15.36 7.32 -5.93
CA LEU A 4 -13.96 7.23 -5.55
C LEU A 4 -13.48 5.78 -5.74
N PRO A 5 -12.28 5.55 -6.31
CA PRO A 5 -11.75 4.21 -6.52
C PRO A 5 -11.55 3.46 -5.18
N GLN A 6 -11.83 2.15 -5.17
CA GLN A 6 -11.73 1.25 -4.00
C GLN A 6 -10.30 1.01 -3.46
N LEU A 7 -9.37 1.95 -3.64
CA LEU A 7 -7.93 1.74 -3.45
C LEU A 7 -7.49 1.63 -1.98
N CYS A 8 -8.32 2.04 -1.01
CA CYS A 8 -7.95 1.95 0.41
C CYS A 8 -8.19 0.56 1.05
N ARG A 9 -8.83 -0.39 0.36
CA ARG A 9 -9.04 -1.75 0.89
C ARG A 9 -7.93 -2.75 0.58
N ARG A 10 -7.14 -2.54 -0.49
CA ARG A 10 -6.13 -3.52 -0.94
C ARG A 10 -4.74 -3.40 -0.30
N ALA A 11 -4.49 -2.40 0.55
CA ALA A 11 -3.18 -2.17 1.18
C ALA A 11 -3.05 -2.71 2.63
N TYR A 12 -4.04 -3.48 3.13
CA TYR A 12 -4.03 -4.03 4.48
C TYR A 12 -4.28 -5.54 4.47
N ILE A 13 -3.36 -6.29 3.87
CA ILE A 13 -3.16 -7.69 4.24
C ILE A 13 -1.76 -7.77 4.85
N ARG A 14 -1.71 -7.92 6.16
CA ARG A 14 -0.52 -8.41 6.87
C ARG A 14 -0.93 -9.45 7.90
N PRO A 15 -0.01 -10.38 8.22
CA PRO A 15 -0.29 -11.70 8.72
C PRO A 15 -0.59 -11.68 10.21
N ASN A 16 -1.58 -12.45 10.65
CA ASN A 16 -1.71 -12.86 12.04
C ASN A 16 -1.55 -14.38 12.13
N LEU A 17 -0.31 -14.83 12.20
CA LEU A 17 0.06 -16.02 12.97
C LEU A 17 0.06 -15.62 14.44
N GLY A 18 -0.82 -16.21 15.25
CA GLY A 18 -0.86 -15.90 16.68
C GLY A 18 -2.05 -16.52 17.41
N CYS A 19 -1.82 -17.74 17.90
CA CYS A 19 -2.57 -18.50 18.90
C CYS A 19 -3.47 -17.67 19.84
N ARG A 20 -4.75 -18.07 20.00
CA ARG A 20 -5.47 -17.86 21.28
C ARG A 20 -6.35 -19.04 21.67
N SER A 21 -6.15 -19.40 22.93
CA SER A 21 -6.75 -20.44 23.74
C SER A 21 -8.25 -20.29 23.97
N LEU A 22 -8.92 -21.43 24.03
CA LEU A 22 -10.31 -21.64 24.45
C LEU A 22 -10.47 -21.52 25.97
N SER A 23 -11.41 -20.67 26.41
CA SER A 23 -12.15 -20.73 27.69
C SER A 23 -12.89 -19.40 27.86
N GLY A 24 -14.17 -19.25 28.20
CA GLY A 24 -15.28 -20.14 28.52
C GLY A 24 -16.43 -19.22 28.93
N ARG A 25 -17.67 -19.49 28.52
CA ARG A 25 -18.88 -18.80 29.00
C ARG A 25 -20.02 -19.79 29.19
N ASN A 26 -20.16 -20.26 30.42
CA ASN A 26 -21.46 -20.53 31.06
C ASN A 26 -21.90 -19.20 31.71
N GLY A 27 -23.16 -18.82 31.84
CA GLY A 27 -24.43 -19.45 31.54
C GLY A 27 -25.56 -18.60 32.14
N PHE A 28 -26.78 -19.00 31.82
CA PHE A 28 -28.06 -18.75 32.53
C PHE A 28 -28.88 -17.48 32.27
N ASP A 29 -29.96 -17.75 31.52
CA ASP A 29 -31.32 -17.22 31.57
C ASP A 29 -31.81 -16.75 32.95
N THR A 30 -32.71 -15.76 32.99
CA THR A 30 -34.16 -15.95 33.22
C THR A 30 -34.93 -14.65 33.52
N LEU A 31 -35.97 -14.41 32.73
CA LEU A 31 -37.37 -14.05 33.07
C LEU A 31 -37.71 -12.97 34.14
N ARG A 32 -38.49 -11.97 33.68
CA ARG A 32 -39.46 -11.08 34.39
C ARG A 32 -40.49 -11.87 35.24
N PRO A 33 -41.38 -11.31 36.13
CA PRO A 33 -42.07 -10.00 36.00
C PRO A 33 -42.65 -9.28 37.27
N PHE A 34 -43.32 -8.12 37.02
CA PHE A 34 -44.39 -7.39 37.76
C PHE A 34 -44.28 -7.01 39.26
N SER A 35 -44.50 -5.72 39.58
CA SER A 35 -45.56 -5.24 40.50
C SER A 35 -45.58 -3.70 40.62
N SER A 36 -46.73 -3.19 41.01
CA SER A 36 -47.31 -1.84 40.90
C SER A 36 -47.34 -1.01 42.20
N SER A 37 -47.73 0.27 42.05
CA SER A 37 -48.18 1.27 43.06
C SER A 37 -47.07 2.12 43.72
N ALA A 38 -47.22 3.41 44.03
CA ALA A 38 -48.41 4.24 44.21
C ALA A 38 -48.15 5.72 43.87
N SER A 39 -49.21 6.38 43.41
CA SER A 39 -49.33 7.83 43.22
C SER A 39 -49.40 8.59 44.55
N LEU A 40 -48.55 9.60 44.75
CA LEU A 40 -48.73 10.64 45.77
C LEU A 40 -48.43 12.04 45.20
N ARG A 41 -49.54 12.71 44.83
CA ARG A 41 -49.82 14.16 44.84
C ARG A 41 -48.71 15.12 44.42
N ALA A 42 -48.70 15.48 43.13
CA ALA A 42 -48.10 16.73 42.66
C ALA A 42 -49.02 17.93 42.97
N ALA A 43 -48.50 18.91 43.69
CA ALA A 43 -49.12 20.21 43.88
C ALA A 43 -49.29 20.93 42.53
N ARG A 44 -50.51 21.45 42.26
CA ARG A 44 -50.82 22.24 41.06
C ARG A 44 -49.91 23.49 41.00
N LYS A 45 -49.06 23.58 39.97
CA LYS A 45 -48.37 24.82 39.60
C LYS A 45 -49.37 25.79 38.93
N PRO A 46 -49.26 27.12 39.17
CA PRO A 46 -50.15 28.10 38.58
C PRO A 46 -49.99 28.17 37.04
N PRO A 47 -51.09 28.41 36.29
CA PRO A 47 -51.05 28.45 34.84
C PRO A 47 -50.56 29.83 34.40
N ASN A 48 -49.25 29.96 34.12
CA ASN A 48 -48.62 30.93 33.19
C ASN A 48 -47.12 31.16 33.44
N MET A 49 -46.37 30.14 33.85
CA MET A 49 -44.93 30.15 33.56
C MET A 49 -44.70 29.42 32.24
N LYS A 50 -44.44 30.19 31.18
CA LYS A 50 -43.74 29.64 30.00
C LYS A 50 -42.46 29.02 30.53
N PRO A 51 -42.16 27.73 30.26
CA PRO A 51 -40.87 27.19 30.62
C PRO A 51 -39.83 28.06 29.93
N VAL A 52 -38.89 28.62 30.71
CA VAL A 52 -37.63 29.10 30.15
C VAL A 52 -37.12 27.93 29.32
N ARG A 53 -37.12 28.08 27.99
CA ARG A 53 -36.57 27.07 27.09
C ARG A 53 -35.18 26.77 27.64
N ASN A 54 -35.00 25.58 28.21
CA ASN A 54 -33.69 25.06 28.54
C ASN A 54 -32.88 25.22 27.25
N ARG A 55 -31.93 26.17 27.24
CA ARG A 55 -30.87 26.23 26.24
C ARG A 55 -30.12 24.92 26.43
N GLN A 56 -30.54 23.88 25.72
CA GLN A 56 -29.73 22.67 25.60
C GLN A 56 -28.46 23.13 24.90
N ASN A 57 -27.32 23.09 25.59
CA ASN A 57 -26.02 23.43 25.01
C ASN A 57 -25.86 22.62 23.72
N ASN A 58 -25.37 23.24 22.65
CA ASN A 58 -25.19 22.55 21.37
C ASN A 58 -24.17 21.40 21.51
N LEU A 59 -23.24 21.52 22.47
CA LEU A 59 -22.39 20.44 22.99
C LEU A 59 -23.16 19.20 23.49
N THR A 60 -24.25 19.38 24.23
CA THR A 60 -25.04 18.24 24.73
C THR A 60 -25.82 17.56 23.61
N ARG A 61 -26.07 18.24 22.49
CA ARG A 61 -26.65 17.63 21.28
C ARG A 61 -25.63 16.77 20.52
N LEU A 62 -24.38 17.21 20.45
CA LEU A 62 -23.27 16.42 19.88
C LEU A 62 -22.96 15.17 20.71
N ASN A 63 -23.25 15.19 22.02
CA ASN A 63 -23.06 14.04 22.92
C ASN A 63 -24.23 13.04 22.96
N LYS A 64 -25.31 13.26 22.18
CA LYS A 64 -26.46 12.35 22.17
C LYS A 64 -26.23 11.17 21.21
N GLY A 65 -25.71 10.08 21.77
CA GLY A 65 -25.51 8.80 21.10
C GLY A 65 -24.05 8.56 20.71
N PRO A 66 -23.60 7.30 20.60
CA PRO A 66 -22.25 7.00 20.17
C PRO A 66 -22.08 7.42 18.70
N SER A 67 -21.39 8.55 18.47
CA SER A 67 -21.01 8.96 17.12
C SER A 67 -19.79 8.15 16.67
N PRO A 68 -19.73 7.66 15.43
CA PRO A 68 -18.49 7.08 14.88
C PRO A 68 -17.30 8.05 14.98
N LEU A 69 -17.58 9.36 15.01
CA LEU A 69 -16.62 10.45 15.17
C LEU A 69 -16.04 10.56 16.59
N ASP A 70 -16.66 9.95 17.59
CA ASP A 70 -16.16 9.94 18.98
C ASP A 70 -15.04 8.91 19.18
N ASN A 71 -14.94 7.90 18.31
CA ASN A 71 -13.86 6.90 18.29
C ASN A 71 -12.71 7.32 17.36
N TYR A 72 -12.38 8.60 17.35
CA TYR A 72 -11.32 9.17 16.50
C TYR A 72 -9.95 9.04 17.18
N TYR A 73 -8.96 8.47 16.49
CA TYR A 73 -7.60 8.42 17.01
C TYR A 73 -6.89 9.75 16.75
N ILE A 74 -6.57 10.47 17.84
CA ILE A 74 -5.77 11.69 17.78
C ILE A 74 -4.31 11.30 17.57
N THR A 75 -3.79 11.53 16.37
CA THR A 75 -2.39 11.24 16.06
C THR A 75 -1.47 12.22 16.81
N LEU A 76 -0.23 11.80 17.06
CA LEU A 76 0.78 12.68 17.66
C LEU A 76 1.01 13.92 16.80
N ALA A 77 1.07 13.75 15.47
CA ALA A 77 1.24 14.84 14.51
C ALA A 77 0.08 15.85 14.57
N LEU A 78 -1.17 15.39 14.65
CA LEU A 78 -2.34 16.25 14.79
C LEU A 78 -2.28 17.05 16.10
N GLY A 79 -1.99 16.37 17.21
CA GLY A 79 -1.86 17.03 18.52
C GLY A 79 -0.78 18.12 18.49
N GLN A 80 0.40 17.81 17.96
CA GLN A 80 1.50 18.76 17.83
C GLN A 80 1.17 19.95 16.92
N LYS A 81 0.54 19.71 15.76
CA LYS A 81 0.12 20.80 14.86
C LYS A 81 -0.88 21.73 15.53
N LEU A 82 -1.91 21.17 16.18
CA LEU A 82 -2.91 21.96 16.89
C LEU A 82 -2.28 22.75 18.05
N THR A 83 -1.37 22.15 18.81
CA THR A 83 -0.64 22.88 19.86
C THR A 83 0.21 24.01 19.28
N LYS A 84 0.90 23.80 18.16
CA LYS A 84 1.68 24.84 17.47
C LYS A 84 0.80 25.99 16.96
N LEU A 85 -0.43 25.70 16.54
CA LEU A 85 -1.43 26.71 16.15
C LEU A 85 -2.00 27.47 17.35
N GLY A 86 -1.74 27.02 18.59
CA GLY A 86 -2.15 27.71 19.82
C GLY A 86 -3.29 27.02 20.60
N PHE A 87 -3.76 25.85 20.16
CA PHE A 87 -4.80 25.11 20.88
C PHE A 87 -4.27 24.43 22.14
N ARG A 88 -5.03 24.51 23.23
CA ARG A 88 -4.74 23.85 24.51
C ARG A 88 -5.68 22.67 24.75
N SER A 89 -6.93 22.80 24.34
CA SER A 89 -8.00 21.84 24.55
C SER A 89 -8.09 20.82 23.40
N ILE A 90 -6.99 20.13 23.09
CA ILE A 90 -6.87 19.27 21.90
C ILE A 90 -8.04 18.29 21.71
N PRO A 91 -8.45 17.49 22.72
CA PRO A 91 -9.56 16.53 22.52
C PRO A 91 -10.88 17.22 22.18
N THR A 92 -11.14 18.38 22.79
CA THR A 92 -12.37 19.16 22.55
C THR A 92 -12.37 19.73 21.14
N VAL A 93 -11.27 20.34 20.70
CA VAL A 93 -11.10 20.89 19.35
C VAL A 93 -11.27 19.78 18.30
N VAL A 94 -10.63 18.63 18.50
CA VAL A 94 -10.78 17.46 17.64
C VAL A 94 -12.23 17.02 17.52
N LYS A 95 -12.92 16.89 18.66
CA LYS A 95 -14.33 16.48 18.67
C LYS A 95 -15.20 17.46 17.88
N LEU A 96 -15.09 18.76 18.15
CA LEU A 96 -15.91 19.78 17.52
C LEU A 96 -15.64 19.87 16.02
N PHE A 97 -14.36 19.95 15.64
CA PHE A 97 -13.98 20.13 14.25
C PHE A 97 -14.29 18.89 13.40
N ASN A 98 -14.20 17.68 13.96
CA ASN A 98 -14.68 16.45 13.30
C ASN A 98 -16.16 16.52 12.96
N HIS A 99 -16.99 17.02 13.86
CA HIS A 99 -18.41 17.18 13.59
C HIS A 99 -18.67 18.31 12.57
N HIS A 100 -17.93 19.41 12.64
CA HIS A 100 -18.04 20.53 11.72
C HIS A 100 -17.72 20.12 10.29
N ARG A 101 -16.54 19.54 10.04
CA ARG A 101 -16.14 19.10 8.70
C ARG A 101 -17.07 18.01 8.15
N ALA A 102 -17.54 17.10 9.00
CA ALA A 102 -18.53 16.09 8.60
C ALA A 102 -19.90 16.72 8.26
N GLU A 103 -20.29 17.82 8.88
CA GLU A 103 -21.50 18.56 8.51
C GLU A 103 -21.35 19.27 7.16
N LEU A 104 -20.21 19.94 6.93
CA LEU A 104 -19.90 20.56 5.63
C LEU A 104 -19.95 19.54 4.48
N GLN A 105 -19.33 18.38 4.69
CA GLN A 105 -19.34 17.29 3.71
C GLN A 105 -20.76 16.74 3.49
N ARG A 106 -21.53 16.50 4.56
CA ARG A 106 -22.92 16.03 4.48
C ARG A 106 -23.85 17.02 3.78
N ALA A 107 -23.64 18.32 4.01
CA ALA A 107 -24.32 19.41 3.34
C ALA A 107 -23.86 19.62 1.89
N LYS A 108 -22.87 18.84 1.41
CA LYS A 108 -22.30 18.90 0.06
C LYS A 108 -21.78 20.29 -0.29
N ILE A 109 -21.18 20.97 0.68
CA ILE A 109 -20.52 22.25 0.45
C ILE A 109 -19.29 22.03 -0.42
N LEU A 110 -19.18 22.76 -1.53
CA LEU A 110 -18.04 22.71 -2.42
C LEU A 110 -16.75 23.13 -1.70
N HIS A 111 -15.61 22.57 -2.12
CA HIS A 111 -14.32 22.76 -1.45
C HIS A 111 -13.90 24.24 -1.33
N ASP A 112 -14.10 25.03 -2.39
CA ASP A 112 -13.81 26.47 -2.47
C ASP A 112 -14.67 27.33 -1.54
N ARG A 113 -15.84 26.81 -1.16
CA ARG A 113 -16.80 27.50 -0.28
C ARG A 113 -16.71 27.04 1.16
N ALA A 114 -16.03 25.92 1.45
CA ALA A 114 -16.03 25.33 2.79
C ALA A 114 -15.42 26.25 3.85
N VAL A 115 -14.28 26.89 3.55
CA VAL A 115 -13.63 27.85 4.47
C VAL A 115 -14.48 29.13 4.63
N PRO A 116 -14.93 29.83 3.57
CA PRO A 116 -15.84 30.98 3.73
C PRO A 116 -17.12 30.65 4.50
N VAL A 117 -17.76 29.52 4.21
CA VAL A 117 -18.98 29.08 4.91
C VAL A 117 -18.70 28.82 6.38
N SER A 118 -17.57 28.17 6.69
CA SER A 118 -17.14 27.92 8.07
C SER A 118 -16.99 29.19 8.89
N LEU A 119 -16.38 30.23 8.30
CA LEU A 119 -16.14 31.52 8.97
C LEU A 119 -17.43 32.29 9.27
N HIS A 120 -18.48 32.10 8.46
CA HIS A 120 -19.76 32.81 8.59
C HIS A 120 -20.88 31.96 9.19
N ASN A 121 -20.60 30.71 9.57
CA ASN A 121 -21.62 29.81 10.11
C ASN A 121 -21.91 30.12 11.59
N SER A 122 -22.93 30.95 11.82
CA SER A 122 -23.37 31.36 13.16
C SER A 122 -23.69 30.22 14.13
N GLN A 123 -24.09 29.04 13.63
CA GLN A 123 -24.33 27.86 14.47
C GLN A 123 -23.02 27.29 14.99
N TRP A 124 -22.00 27.16 14.13
CA TRP A 124 -20.70 26.65 14.53
C TRP A 124 -19.92 27.65 15.36
N THR A 125 -19.97 28.95 15.04
CA THR A 125 -19.42 30.03 15.87
C THR A 125 -19.89 29.92 17.32
N ARG A 126 -21.22 29.82 17.54
CA ARG A 126 -21.80 29.64 18.88
C ARG A 126 -21.36 28.34 19.54
N THR A 127 -21.25 27.26 18.77
CA THR A 127 -20.83 25.96 19.30
C THR A 127 -19.37 26.01 19.78
N TYR A 128 -18.49 26.73 19.09
CA TYR A 128 -17.12 26.98 19.53
C TYR A 128 -17.08 27.88 20.76
N GLU A 129 -17.83 28.98 20.78
CA GLU A 129 -17.93 29.89 21.93
C GLU A 129 -18.45 29.21 23.21
N GLU A 130 -19.34 28.23 23.07
CA GLU A 130 -19.85 27.42 24.19
C GLU A 130 -18.82 26.43 24.76
N ALA A 131 -17.79 26.06 23.98
CA ALA A 131 -16.95 24.89 24.24
C ALA A 131 -15.46 25.17 24.40
N LEU A 132 -14.98 26.27 23.81
CA LEU A 132 -13.57 26.64 23.74
C LEU A 132 -13.33 27.97 24.44
N THR A 133 -12.08 28.23 24.79
CA THR A 133 -11.68 29.56 25.31
C THR A 133 -11.77 30.62 24.22
N SER A 134 -11.92 31.90 24.59
CA SER A 134 -12.00 33.01 23.62
C SER A 134 -10.81 33.05 22.64
N ASP A 135 -9.61 32.71 23.13
CA ASP A 135 -8.40 32.63 22.31
C ASP A 135 -8.52 31.49 21.27
N GLU A 136 -8.97 30.30 21.68
CA GLU A 136 -9.15 29.15 20.78
C GLU A 136 -10.28 29.36 19.77
N VAL A 137 -11.35 30.07 20.16
CA VAL A 137 -12.43 30.49 19.25
C VAL A 137 -11.87 31.41 18.17
N ALA A 138 -11.03 32.38 18.55
CA ALA A 138 -10.39 33.28 17.59
C ALA A 138 -9.53 32.51 16.58
N LEU A 139 -8.87 31.40 16.97
CA LEU A 139 -8.09 30.56 16.06
C LEU A 139 -8.97 29.86 15.01
N VAL A 140 -10.06 29.20 15.41
CA VAL A 140 -10.95 28.49 14.47
C VAL A 140 -11.75 29.42 13.55
N LEU A 141 -11.89 30.69 13.93
CA LEU A 141 -12.55 31.73 13.13
C LEU A 141 -11.55 32.61 12.37
N ASN A 142 -10.25 32.31 12.43
CA ASN A 142 -9.25 33.09 11.71
C ASN A 142 -9.10 32.55 10.28
N PRO A 143 -9.32 33.37 9.24
CA PRO A 143 -9.25 32.95 7.84
C PRO A 143 -7.85 32.45 7.42
N SER A 144 -6.79 32.89 8.08
CA SER A 144 -5.42 32.44 7.81
C SER A 144 -5.07 31.12 8.50
N ILE A 145 -5.73 30.79 9.61
CA ILE A 145 -5.44 29.60 10.42
C ILE A 145 -6.34 28.43 10.03
N LEU A 146 -7.61 28.71 9.71
CA LEU A 146 -8.60 27.69 9.40
C LEU A 146 -8.18 26.70 8.28
N PRO A 147 -7.53 27.13 7.17
CA PRO A 147 -7.00 26.21 6.17
C PRO A 147 -5.99 25.21 6.74
N HIS A 148 -5.09 25.66 7.61
CA HIS A 148 -4.10 24.80 8.29
C HIS A 148 -4.77 23.80 9.25
N ILE A 149 -5.91 24.15 9.85
CA ILE A 149 -6.70 23.21 10.65
C ILE A 149 -7.31 22.14 9.73
N PHE A 150 -7.91 22.54 8.61
CA PHE A 150 -8.41 21.57 7.61
C PHE A 150 -7.30 20.64 7.10
N GLU A 151 -6.12 21.17 6.82
CA GLU A 151 -4.93 20.41 6.42
C GLU A 151 -4.51 19.39 7.49
N ALA A 152 -4.41 19.81 8.75
CA ALA A 152 -3.96 18.94 9.84
C ALA A 152 -4.91 17.76 10.08
N PHE A 153 -6.22 18.00 10.05
CA PHE A 153 -7.22 16.91 10.15
C PHE A 153 -7.24 16.06 8.89
N GLY A 154 -7.08 16.69 7.73
CA GLY A 154 -6.96 16.03 6.44
C GLY A 154 -5.84 14.99 6.44
N GLU A 155 -4.66 15.37 6.92
CA GLU A 155 -3.52 14.46 7.08
C GLU A 155 -3.78 13.35 8.11
N ALA A 156 -4.30 13.72 9.29
CA ALA A 156 -4.53 12.78 10.39
C ALA A 156 -5.53 11.68 10.04
N ASP A 157 -6.45 11.94 9.11
CA ASP A 157 -7.41 10.97 8.62
C ASP A 157 -6.77 9.85 7.79
N PHE A 158 -5.60 10.06 7.19
CA PHE A 158 -4.85 9.05 6.45
C PHE A 158 -3.88 8.24 7.32
N HIS A 159 -3.83 8.51 8.62
CA HIS A 159 -3.11 7.63 9.56
C HIS A 159 -3.74 6.23 9.58
N ARG A 160 -2.93 5.19 9.77
CA ARG A 160 -3.33 3.78 9.71
C ARG A 160 -4.55 3.40 10.58
N GLN A 161 -4.76 4.11 11.69
CA GLN A 161 -5.90 3.86 12.58
C GLN A 161 -7.19 4.59 12.15
N ASN A 162 -7.09 5.64 11.32
CA ASN A 162 -8.21 6.47 10.90
C ASN A 162 -8.65 6.19 9.45
N VAL A 163 -7.71 5.80 8.58
CA VAL A 163 -7.90 5.76 7.11
C VAL A 163 -9.11 4.93 6.68
N GLY A 164 -9.37 3.79 7.32
CA GLY A 164 -10.50 2.93 6.97
C GLY A 164 -11.88 3.57 7.17
N LYS A 165 -11.99 4.60 8.02
CA LYS A 165 -13.26 5.28 8.35
C LYS A 165 -13.33 6.70 7.82
N PHE A 166 -12.20 7.40 7.78
CA PHE A 166 -12.17 8.84 7.59
C PHE A 166 -11.48 9.29 6.29
N ALA A 167 -10.93 8.39 5.46
CA ALA A 167 -10.20 8.78 4.23
C ALA A 167 -10.98 9.74 3.31
N GLN A 168 -12.29 9.54 3.13
CA GLN A 168 -13.11 10.44 2.30
C GLN A 168 -13.24 11.85 2.91
N LEU A 169 -13.38 11.92 4.23
CA LEU A 169 -13.47 13.17 4.96
C LEU A 169 -12.10 13.86 5.02
N GLY A 170 -11.02 13.08 5.09
CA GLY A 170 -9.64 13.53 5.02
C GLY A 170 -9.34 14.18 3.68
N TYR A 171 -9.62 13.48 2.58
CA TYR A 171 -9.49 14.03 1.23
C TYR A 171 -10.30 15.32 1.05
N TYR A 172 -11.57 15.33 1.47
CA TYR A 172 -12.40 16.53 1.44
C TYR A 172 -11.75 17.70 2.20
N SER A 173 -11.22 17.43 3.41
CA SER A 173 -10.58 18.46 4.25
C SER A 173 -9.33 19.02 3.58
N LEU A 174 -8.49 18.17 2.98
CA LEU A 174 -7.31 18.58 2.22
C LEU A 174 -7.69 19.42 0.99
N CYS A 175 -8.72 19.03 0.23
CA CYS A 175 -9.20 19.84 -0.89
C CYS A 175 -9.70 21.21 -0.43
N CYS A 176 -10.43 21.29 0.68
CA CYS A 176 -10.89 22.57 1.23
C CYS A 176 -9.71 23.49 1.60
N ALA A 177 -8.66 22.93 2.23
CA ALA A 177 -7.46 23.68 2.57
C ALA A 177 -6.68 24.13 1.31
N PHE A 178 -6.55 23.25 0.31
CA PHE A 178 -5.94 23.59 -0.97
C PHE A 178 -6.69 24.72 -1.69
N GLU A 179 -8.01 24.66 -1.77
CA GLU A 179 -8.82 25.73 -2.37
C GLU A 179 -8.69 27.07 -1.62
N ALA A 180 -8.40 27.02 -0.32
CA ALA A 180 -8.13 28.19 0.50
C ALA A 180 -6.66 28.66 0.46
N GLY A 181 -5.82 28.05 -0.38
CA GLY A 181 -4.44 28.46 -0.62
C GLY A 181 -3.38 27.81 0.26
N ASP A 182 -3.71 26.74 0.99
CA ASP A 182 -2.72 26.00 1.80
C ASP A 182 -1.80 25.14 0.92
N LEU A 183 -0.49 25.40 0.99
CA LEU A 183 0.53 24.75 0.17
C LEU A 183 0.73 23.28 0.54
N GLU A 184 0.77 22.96 1.83
CA GLU A 184 0.97 21.59 2.32
C GLU A 184 -0.22 20.71 1.93
N ALA A 185 -1.43 21.24 2.03
CA ALA A 185 -2.64 20.58 1.57
C ALA A 185 -2.58 20.31 0.07
N ALA A 186 -2.12 21.27 -0.74
CA ALA A 186 -1.98 21.10 -2.19
C ALA A 186 -1.05 19.93 -2.55
N ILE A 187 0.11 19.82 -1.89
CA ILE A 187 1.06 18.70 -2.07
C ILE A 187 0.42 17.37 -1.65
N LYS A 188 -0.35 17.34 -0.56
CA LYS A 188 -1.02 16.12 -0.08
C LYS A 188 -2.17 15.68 -0.98
N VAL A 189 -2.96 16.62 -1.51
CA VAL A 189 -3.98 16.35 -2.53
C VAL A 189 -3.31 15.77 -3.78
N ALA A 190 -2.24 16.42 -4.25
CA ALA A 190 -1.43 15.95 -5.36
C ALA A 190 -0.96 14.50 -5.17
N PHE A 191 -0.41 14.19 -4.00
CA PHE A 191 0.04 12.85 -3.66
C PHE A 191 -1.10 11.81 -3.70
N ILE A 192 -2.27 12.13 -3.12
CA ILE A 192 -3.44 11.24 -3.13
C ILE A 192 -3.97 11.01 -4.54
N GLU A 193 -4.15 12.09 -5.31
CA GLU A 193 -4.66 12.01 -6.68
C GLU A 193 -3.69 11.20 -7.57
N HIS A 194 -2.38 11.38 -7.39
CA HIS A 194 -1.34 10.62 -8.08
C HIS A 194 -1.42 9.12 -7.77
N GLN A 195 -1.49 8.74 -6.49
CA GLN A 195 -1.66 7.34 -6.10
C GLN A 195 -2.96 6.71 -6.64
N SER A 196 -3.98 7.54 -6.90
CA SER A 196 -5.24 7.10 -7.50
C SER A 196 -5.24 7.04 -9.03
N LYS A 197 -4.11 7.39 -9.68
CA LYS A 197 -3.95 7.54 -11.14
C LYS A 197 -4.98 8.47 -11.80
N LYS A 198 -5.51 9.44 -11.03
CA LYS A 198 -6.53 10.39 -11.48
C LYS A 198 -6.18 11.77 -10.96
N VAL A 199 -5.24 12.42 -11.63
CA VAL A 199 -4.82 13.78 -11.30
C VAL A 199 -5.66 14.80 -12.04
N SER A 200 -6.28 15.72 -11.29
CA SER A 200 -7.06 16.81 -11.85
C SER A 200 -6.16 17.82 -12.55
N SER A 201 -6.69 18.52 -13.56
CA SER A 201 -5.94 19.53 -14.31
C SER A 201 -5.38 20.64 -13.42
N LYS A 202 -6.16 21.03 -12.39
CA LYS A 202 -5.76 22.02 -11.40
C LYS A 202 -4.53 21.55 -10.60
N VAL A 203 -4.57 20.33 -10.10
CA VAL A 203 -3.48 19.75 -9.31
C VAL A 203 -2.24 19.54 -10.19
N SER A 204 -2.40 19.01 -11.40
CA SER A 204 -1.31 18.88 -12.36
C SER A 204 -0.65 20.24 -12.67
N GLY A 205 -1.45 21.28 -12.92
CA GLY A 205 -0.95 22.65 -13.13
C GLY A 205 -0.20 23.21 -11.92
N PHE A 206 -0.72 22.98 -10.71
CA PHE A 206 -0.05 23.37 -9.47
C PHE A 206 1.31 22.67 -9.31
N ILE A 207 1.37 21.34 -9.45
CA ILE A 207 2.60 20.56 -9.31
C ILE A 207 3.62 21.02 -10.35
N LYS A 208 3.23 21.16 -11.63
CA LYS A 208 4.10 21.64 -12.71
C LYS A 208 4.73 22.99 -12.38
N GLN A 209 3.90 23.94 -11.94
CA GLN A 209 4.37 25.29 -11.62
C GLN A 209 5.32 25.30 -10.41
N HIS A 210 5.04 24.50 -9.38
CA HIS A 210 5.87 24.45 -8.18
C HIS A 210 7.17 23.67 -8.39
N ALA A 211 7.13 22.57 -9.15
CA ALA A 211 8.32 21.84 -9.55
C ALA A 211 9.26 22.72 -10.38
N ALA A 212 8.74 23.52 -11.32
CA ALA A 212 9.53 24.45 -12.12
C ALA A 212 10.24 25.53 -11.27
N LYS A 213 9.71 25.87 -10.09
CA LYS A 213 10.35 26.80 -9.15
C LYS A 213 11.45 26.16 -8.31
N ARG A 214 11.59 24.82 -8.33
CA ARG A 214 12.60 24.07 -7.55
C ARG A 214 12.57 24.36 -6.05
N SER A 215 11.40 24.72 -5.52
CA SER A 215 11.26 25.15 -4.12
C SER A 215 10.95 24.01 -3.15
N ASP A 216 10.41 22.89 -3.65
CA ASP A 216 9.99 21.76 -2.83
C ASP A 216 10.21 20.44 -3.57
N TRP A 217 11.10 19.60 -3.01
CA TRP A 217 11.46 18.31 -3.59
C TRP A 217 10.26 17.36 -3.75
N ARG A 218 9.21 17.49 -2.94
CA ARG A 218 7.99 16.66 -3.04
C ARG A 218 7.22 16.97 -4.32
N THR A 219 7.12 18.26 -4.65
CA THR A 219 6.49 18.69 -5.91
C THR A 219 7.33 18.29 -7.12
N MET A 220 8.66 18.37 -7.02
CA MET A 220 9.56 17.88 -8.06
C MET A 220 9.39 16.38 -8.27
N SER A 221 9.35 15.59 -7.19
CA SER A 221 9.15 14.13 -7.24
C SER A 221 7.83 13.76 -7.92
N LEU A 222 6.72 14.38 -7.49
CA LEU A 222 5.40 14.14 -8.08
C LEU A 222 5.33 14.60 -9.54
N TRP A 223 6.00 15.70 -9.90
CA TRP A 223 6.10 16.12 -11.29
C TRP A 223 6.91 15.12 -12.12
N CYS A 224 8.01 14.58 -11.58
CA CYS A 224 8.82 13.58 -12.28
C CYS A 224 8.01 12.35 -12.66
N GLU A 225 7.21 11.83 -11.71
CA GLU A 225 6.31 10.70 -11.98
C GLU A 225 5.27 11.07 -13.04
N LEU A 226 4.56 12.19 -12.85
CA LEU A 226 3.51 12.64 -13.77
C LEU A 226 4.01 12.94 -15.18
N ALA A 227 5.15 13.61 -15.31
CA ALA A 227 5.71 13.99 -16.60
C ALA A 227 6.23 12.78 -17.38
N THR A 228 6.65 11.71 -16.69
CA THR A 228 7.01 10.44 -17.34
C THR A 228 5.79 9.80 -18.02
N GLU A 229 4.60 9.92 -17.40
CA GLU A 229 3.36 9.38 -17.97
C GLU A 229 2.73 10.30 -19.05
N MET A 230 2.88 11.62 -18.91
CA MET A 230 2.16 12.60 -19.74
C MET A 230 2.97 13.24 -20.88
N SER A 231 4.31 13.21 -20.82
CA SER A 231 5.13 13.86 -21.85
C SER A 231 5.30 12.92 -23.02
N HIS A 232 5.10 13.39 -24.25
CA HIS A 232 5.29 12.60 -25.47
C HIS A 232 6.28 13.24 -26.45
N SER A 233 6.95 14.32 -26.02
CA SER A 233 7.92 15.09 -26.79
C SER A 233 9.33 14.90 -26.23
N LYS A 234 10.35 14.84 -27.10
CA LYS A 234 11.76 14.72 -26.70
C LYS A 234 12.18 15.80 -25.68
N GLU A 235 11.78 17.05 -25.89
CA GLU A 235 12.13 18.19 -25.01
C GLU A 235 11.50 18.05 -23.62
N GLY A 236 10.28 17.52 -23.57
CA GLY A 236 9.55 17.24 -22.33
C GLY A 236 10.19 16.11 -21.52
N ALA A 237 10.59 15.03 -22.21
CA ALA A 237 11.29 13.92 -21.60
C ALA A 237 12.69 14.33 -21.10
N GLU A 238 13.43 15.13 -21.88
CA GLU A 238 14.72 15.70 -21.47
C GLU A 238 14.59 16.56 -20.22
N ALA A 239 13.65 17.51 -20.22
CA ALA A 239 13.42 18.40 -19.08
C ALA A 239 13.07 17.61 -17.81
N ASN A 240 12.30 16.51 -17.97
CA ASN A 240 11.96 15.64 -16.85
C ASN A 240 13.16 14.85 -16.32
N TYR A 241 13.97 14.30 -17.22
CA TYR A 241 15.21 13.60 -16.91
C TYR A 241 16.20 14.51 -16.16
N LEU A 242 16.39 15.74 -16.64
CA LEU A 242 17.25 16.72 -15.97
C LEU A 242 16.73 17.10 -14.58
N LEU A 243 15.41 17.22 -14.41
CA LEU A 243 14.80 17.46 -13.10
C LEU A 243 15.01 16.29 -12.14
N ALA A 244 14.88 15.04 -12.61
CA ALA A 244 15.12 13.86 -11.79
C ALA A 244 16.58 13.77 -11.32
N LYS A 245 17.53 14.10 -12.20
CA LYS A 245 18.95 14.19 -11.83
C LYS A 245 19.20 15.28 -10.80
N GLU A 246 18.59 16.45 -10.96
CA GLU A 246 18.69 17.53 -9.97
C GLU A 246 18.16 17.07 -8.61
N LEU A 247 17.02 16.39 -8.60
CA LEU A 247 16.43 15.85 -7.37
C LEU A 247 17.33 14.82 -6.66
N ASP A 248 18.01 13.96 -7.41
CA ASP A 248 18.97 12.99 -6.86
C ASP A 248 20.16 13.65 -6.17
N THR A 249 20.55 14.86 -6.58
CA THR A 249 21.62 15.62 -5.89
C THR A 249 21.17 16.27 -4.58
N ILE A 250 19.86 16.41 -4.36
CA ILE A 250 19.28 17.12 -3.20
C ILE A 250 18.91 16.14 -2.07
N LEU A 251 18.52 14.92 -2.40
CA LEU A 251 17.96 13.97 -1.45
C LEU A 251 18.94 12.86 -1.09
N GLU A 252 19.02 12.56 0.21
CA GLU A 252 19.77 11.42 0.72
C GLU A 252 18.84 10.28 1.13
N PRO A 253 19.32 9.02 1.05
CA PRO A 253 18.55 7.86 1.46
C PRO A 253 18.20 7.91 2.95
N SER A 254 16.94 7.60 3.27
CA SER A 254 16.48 7.47 4.65
C SER A 254 16.80 6.08 5.21
N ASN A 255 17.25 6.02 6.45
CA ASN A 255 17.43 4.76 7.18
C ASN A 255 16.09 4.09 7.56
N ARG A 256 14.95 4.78 7.39
CA ARG A 256 13.63 4.25 7.74
C ARG A 256 13.08 3.45 6.56
N PRO A 257 12.73 2.15 6.74
CA PRO A 257 12.15 1.37 5.65
C PRO A 257 10.80 1.97 5.23
N MET A 258 10.59 2.13 3.91
CA MET A 258 9.37 2.72 3.35
C MET A 258 8.09 2.01 3.80
N SER A 259 8.14 0.70 4.07
CA SER A 259 7.01 -0.08 4.59
C SER A 259 6.48 0.42 5.95
N ARG A 260 7.31 1.14 6.72
CA ARG A 260 6.93 1.75 8.00
C ARG A 260 6.62 3.24 7.90
N ALA A 261 6.79 3.85 6.73
CA ALA A 261 6.51 5.26 6.50
C ALA A 261 4.99 5.52 6.49
N GLU A 262 4.57 6.67 6.99
CA GLU A 262 3.16 7.10 6.86
C GLU A 262 2.82 7.42 5.40
N MET A 263 1.54 7.51 5.05
CA MET A 263 1.11 7.62 3.65
C MET A 263 1.83 8.74 2.89
N PHE A 264 1.85 9.96 3.46
CA PHE A 264 2.47 11.14 2.85
C PHE A 264 3.99 11.20 2.97
N GLU A 265 4.64 10.13 3.47
CA GLU A 265 6.10 9.99 3.49
C GLU A 265 6.60 9.01 2.40
N ARG A 266 5.68 8.33 1.70
CA ARG A 266 5.99 7.26 0.73
C ARG A 266 6.21 7.78 -0.68
N TYR A 267 7.13 8.73 -0.84
CA TYR A 267 7.60 9.15 -2.16
C TYR A 267 8.52 8.09 -2.76
N ARG A 268 8.55 7.99 -4.09
CA ARG A 268 9.53 7.12 -4.76
C ARG A 268 10.95 7.62 -4.46
N PRO A 269 11.92 6.69 -4.28
CA PRO A 269 13.31 7.05 -4.14
C PRO A 269 13.85 7.66 -5.44
N THR A 270 14.81 8.56 -5.33
CA THR A 270 15.31 9.35 -6.47
C THR A 270 15.94 8.49 -7.56
N TRP A 271 16.61 7.39 -7.18
CA TRP A 271 17.19 6.46 -8.15
C TRP A 271 16.14 5.93 -9.14
N SER A 272 14.91 5.65 -8.67
CA SER A 272 13.82 5.17 -9.53
C SER A 272 13.29 6.28 -10.41
N LEU A 273 13.23 7.52 -9.93
CA LEU A 273 12.83 8.68 -10.73
C LEU A 273 13.85 8.96 -11.85
N VAL A 274 15.15 8.89 -11.55
CA VAL A 274 16.21 9.03 -12.56
C VAL A 274 16.13 7.90 -13.57
N HIS A 275 16.00 6.65 -13.12
CA HIS A 275 15.85 5.48 -13.98
C HIS A 275 14.66 5.63 -14.96
N ASP A 276 13.45 5.88 -14.43
CA ASP A 276 12.23 5.93 -15.23
C ASP A 276 12.25 7.11 -16.23
N SER A 277 12.76 8.27 -15.81
CA SER A 277 12.87 9.45 -16.68
C SER A 277 13.98 9.34 -17.72
N ALA A 278 15.12 8.72 -17.38
CA ALA A 278 16.19 8.42 -18.33
C ALA A 278 15.72 7.41 -19.38
N ASN A 279 15.02 6.35 -18.97
CA ASN A 279 14.45 5.35 -19.87
C ASN A 279 13.43 5.99 -20.83
N HIS A 280 12.55 6.84 -20.30
CA HIS A 280 11.60 7.56 -21.13
C HIS A 280 12.29 8.50 -22.12
N TYR A 281 13.35 9.22 -21.70
CA TYR A 281 14.11 10.08 -22.61
C TYR A 281 14.82 9.27 -23.69
N LEU A 282 15.43 8.14 -23.33
CA LEU A 282 16.06 7.19 -24.26
C LEU A 282 15.10 6.68 -25.34
N SER A 283 13.80 6.53 -25.03
CA SER A 283 12.79 6.10 -26.02
C SER A 283 12.61 7.07 -27.19
N HIS A 284 13.14 8.29 -27.10
CA HIS A 284 13.14 9.29 -28.18
C HIS A 284 14.41 9.27 -29.05
N PHE A 285 15.36 8.37 -28.77
CA PHE A 285 16.57 8.20 -29.56
C PHE A 285 16.48 6.94 -30.40
N ASP A 286 17.12 6.94 -31.56
CA ASP A 286 17.33 5.71 -32.31
C ASP A 286 18.32 4.81 -31.54
N ARG A 287 18.21 3.49 -31.71
CA ARG A 287 18.98 2.49 -30.95
C ARG A 287 20.50 2.69 -31.00
N ASP A 288 21.02 3.26 -32.08
CA ASP A 288 22.44 3.47 -32.33
C ASP A 288 22.83 4.96 -32.25
N ASP A 289 21.99 5.82 -31.65
CA ASP A 289 22.28 7.24 -31.50
C ASP A 289 23.30 7.47 -30.36
N PRO A 290 24.53 7.96 -30.66
CA PRO A 290 25.54 8.21 -29.64
C PRO A 290 25.16 9.32 -28.66
N GLU A 291 24.16 10.15 -28.95
CA GLU A 291 23.60 11.11 -27.98
C GLU A 291 22.92 10.41 -26.79
N GLY A 292 22.47 9.15 -26.96
CA GLY A 292 21.84 8.34 -25.92
C GLY A 292 22.83 7.69 -24.95
N ASP A 293 24.10 7.50 -25.33
CA ASP A 293 25.10 6.80 -24.51
C ASP A 293 25.27 7.37 -23.09
N PRO A 294 25.33 8.71 -22.89
CA PRO A 294 25.42 9.28 -21.54
C PRO A 294 24.15 9.03 -20.72
N VAL A 295 22.98 9.00 -21.37
CA VAL A 295 21.69 8.79 -20.70
C VAL A 295 21.55 7.32 -20.29
N GLN A 296 21.97 6.38 -21.15
CA GLN A 296 22.02 4.95 -20.82
C GLN A 296 22.96 4.70 -19.63
N LYS A 297 24.14 5.34 -19.62
CA LYS A 297 25.06 5.24 -18.50
C LYS A 297 24.45 5.75 -17.19
N ASP A 298 23.69 6.84 -17.24
CA ASP A 298 23.02 7.40 -16.07
C ASP A 298 21.86 6.51 -15.59
N LEU A 299 21.12 5.87 -16.50
CA LEU A 299 20.12 4.85 -16.19
C LEU A 299 20.75 3.67 -15.43
N ASP A 300 21.84 3.10 -15.95
CA ASP A 300 22.53 1.98 -15.29
C ASP A 300 23.11 2.40 -13.92
N ASN A 301 23.67 3.62 -13.84
CA ASN A 301 24.19 4.15 -12.57
C ASN A 301 23.09 4.33 -11.54
N ALA A 302 21.91 4.79 -11.95
CA ALA A 302 20.75 4.92 -11.07
C ALA A 302 20.37 3.56 -10.45
N ILE A 303 20.37 2.48 -11.24
CA ILE A 303 20.13 1.12 -10.72
C ILE A 303 21.21 0.72 -9.69
N ARG A 304 22.49 0.94 -10.02
CA ARG A 304 23.60 0.63 -9.10
C ARG A 304 23.51 1.44 -7.80
N ASP A 305 23.08 2.69 -7.87
CA ASP A 305 22.85 3.57 -6.72
C ASP A 305 21.63 3.15 -5.91
N GLY A 306 20.56 2.69 -6.55
CA GLY A 306 19.40 2.12 -5.88
C GLY A 306 19.78 0.93 -4.98
N VAL A 307 20.67 0.06 -5.46
CA VAL A 307 21.21 -1.04 -4.64
C VAL A 307 22.18 -0.56 -3.57
N LYS A 308 23.18 0.24 -3.94
CA LYS A 308 24.29 0.59 -3.03
C LYS A 308 23.92 1.64 -2.00
N LYS A 309 23.25 2.72 -2.43
CA LYS A 309 22.90 3.88 -1.59
C LYS A 309 21.56 3.67 -0.91
N TRP A 310 20.55 3.28 -1.68
CA TRP A 310 19.17 3.17 -1.19
C TRP A 310 18.82 1.81 -0.59
N LYS A 311 19.61 0.77 -0.88
CA LYS A 311 19.35 -0.64 -0.50
C LYS A 311 17.95 -1.07 -0.89
N ASP A 312 17.48 -0.57 -2.04
CA ASP A 312 16.12 -0.80 -2.51
C ASP A 312 16.02 -2.18 -3.17
N PRO A 313 15.11 -3.06 -2.71
CA PRO A 313 14.86 -4.34 -3.34
C PRO A 313 14.45 -4.27 -4.82
N LYS A 314 13.76 -3.19 -5.23
CA LYS A 314 13.39 -3.00 -6.64
C LYS A 314 14.63 -2.75 -7.50
N ALA A 315 15.57 -1.95 -7.01
CA ALA A 315 16.85 -1.77 -7.71
C ALA A 315 17.65 -3.07 -7.80
N ALA A 316 17.53 -3.95 -6.80
CA ALA A 316 18.15 -5.27 -6.85
C ALA A 316 17.55 -6.16 -7.95
N HIS A 317 16.24 -6.06 -8.19
CA HIS A 317 15.59 -6.71 -9.33
C HIS A 317 16.14 -6.18 -10.66
N GLU A 318 16.10 -4.87 -10.87
CA GLU A 318 16.61 -4.24 -12.10
C GLU A 318 18.08 -4.59 -12.36
N LEU A 319 18.93 -4.58 -11.31
CA LEU A 319 20.35 -4.92 -11.44
C LEU A 319 20.59 -6.38 -11.87
N LEU A 320 19.69 -7.30 -11.50
CA LEU A 320 19.79 -8.70 -11.91
C LEU A 320 19.43 -8.91 -13.39
N LEU A 321 18.65 -7.99 -13.98
CA LEU A 321 18.28 -8.03 -15.40
C LEU A 321 19.39 -7.46 -16.31
N LEU A 322 20.29 -6.63 -15.77
CA LEU A 322 21.37 -6.02 -16.55
C LEU A 322 22.41 -7.06 -17.00
N PRO A 323 22.67 -7.21 -18.32
CA PRO A 323 23.64 -8.15 -18.84
C PRO A 323 25.05 -7.89 -18.31
N GLY A 324 25.72 -8.94 -17.82
CA GLY A 324 27.13 -8.87 -17.40
C GLY A 324 27.41 -8.16 -16.06
N GLU A 325 26.41 -7.55 -15.41
CA GLU A 325 26.59 -6.85 -14.13
C GLU A 325 26.78 -7.80 -12.94
N VAL A 326 26.09 -8.95 -12.98
CA VAL A 326 26.04 -9.90 -11.87
C VAL A 326 26.30 -11.31 -12.38
N LYS A 327 27.41 -11.91 -11.93
CA LYS A 327 27.70 -13.32 -12.20
C LYS A 327 26.68 -14.21 -11.47
N LYS A 328 25.91 -15.04 -12.18
CA LYS A 328 24.96 -16.00 -11.60
C LYS A 328 25.66 -16.92 -10.59
N PHE A 329 24.93 -17.36 -9.56
CA PHE A 329 25.43 -18.22 -8.47
C PHE A 329 26.55 -17.64 -7.60
N SER A 330 26.99 -16.40 -7.83
CA SER A 330 27.90 -15.69 -6.93
C SER A 330 27.19 -15.25 -5.64
N ASP A 331 27.95 -14.95 -4.58
CA ASP A 331 27.40 -14.41 -3.34
C ASP A 331 26.62 -13.09 -3.57
N ARG A 332 27.08 -12.28 -4.53
CA ARG A 332 26.39 -11.04 -4.93
C ARG A 332 25.04 -11.34 -5.57
N TRP A 333 24.96 -12.34 -6.45
CA TRP A 333 23.71 -12.77 -7.08
C TRP A 333 22.71 -13.28 -6.05
N LEU A 334 23.15 -14.14 -5.12
CA LEU A 334 22.31 -14.65 -4.04
C LEU A 334 21.79 -13.53 -3.13
N SER A 335 22.64 -12.56 -2.80
CA SER A 335 22.24 -11.42 -1.98
C SER A 335 21.18 -10.56 -2.68
N LEU A 336 21.33 -10.28 -3.97
CA LEU A 336 20.38 -9.46 -4.74
C LEU A 336 19.07 -10.19 -4.95
N LEU A 337 19.11 -11.49 -5.28
CA LEU A 337 17.92 -12.32 -5.39
C LEU A 337 17.18 -12.36 -4.06
N THR A 338 17.88 -12.54 -2.94
CA THR A 338 17.28 -12.55 -1.61
C THR A 338 16.59 -11.22 -1.32
N MET A 339 17.26 -10.09 -1.60
CA MET A 339 16.65 -8.76 -1.44
C MET A 339 15.36 -8.63 -2.24
N SER A 340 15.39 -8.98 -3.52
CA SER A 340 14.23 -8.87 -4.40
C SER A 340 13.10 -9.85 -4.06
N ALA A 341 13.43 -11.08 -3.67
CA ALA A 341 12.48 -12.08 -3.19
C ALA A 341 11.78 -11.61 -1.91
N MET A 342 12.50 -10.97 -0.98
CA MET A 342 11.92 -10.39 0.24
C MET A 342 10.94 -9.23 -0.03
N GLU A 343 11.02 -8.56 -1.18
CA GLU A 343 10.04 -7.55 -1.62
C GLU A 343 8.81 -8.18 -2.27
N GLY A 344 8.83 -9.49 -2.53
CA GLY A 344 7.70 -10.26 -3.04
C GLY A 344 7.84 -10.73 -4.49
N SER A 345 9.05 -10.75 -5.07
CA SER A 345 9.24 -11.36 -6.38
C SER A 345 9.12 -12.89 -6.31
N ALA A 346 7.99 -13.42 -6.79
CA ALA A 346 7.74 -14.85 -6.84
C ALA A 346 8.77 -15.59 -7.72
N GLU A 347 9.16 -15.00 -8.85
CA GLU A 347 10.20 -15.55 -9.74
C GLU A 347 11.53 -15.72 -9.01
N HIS A 348 11.96 -14.69 -8.27
CA HIS A 348 13.22 -14.74 -7.53
C HIS A 348 13.16 -15.70 -6.34
N CYS A 349 11.98 -15.86 -5.71
CA CYS A 349 11.76 -16.93 -4.74
C CYS A 349 11.96 -18.32 -5.38
N VAL A 350 11.44 -18.56 -6.59
CA VAL A 350 11.67 -19.83 -7.31
C VAL A 350 13.16 -20.05 -7.59
N ARG A 351 13.87 -19.04 -8.11
CA ARG A 351 15.31 -19.16 -8.39
C ARG A 351 16.13 -19.45 -7.13
N LEU A 352 15.81 -18.81 -6.01
CA LEU A 352 16.43 -19.10 -4.71
C LEU A 352 16.09 -20.51 -4.22
N ALA A 353 14.84 -20.94 -4.39
CA ALA A 353 14.42 -22.29 -4.05
C ALA A 353 15.26 -23.32 -4.81
N LEU A 354 15.34 -23.23 -6.14
CA LEU A 354 16.12 -24.14 -6.98
C LEU A 354 17.60 -24.18 -6.59
N TYR A 355 18.20 -23.01 -6.33
CA TYR A 355 19.58 -22.94 -5.85
C TYR A 355 19.78 -23.73 -4.55
N HIS A 356 18.94 -23.48 -3.55
CA HIS A 356 19.07 -24.11 -2.23
C HIS A 356 18.71 -25.59 -2.27
N LEU A 357 17.68 -25.98 -3.02
CA LEU A 357 17.26 -27.37 -3.19
C LEU A 357 18.38 -28.22 -3.83
N GLY A 358 19.01 -27.73 -4.89
CA GLY A 358 20.17 -28.41 -5.51
C GLY A 358 21.42 -28.40 -4.60
N LYS A 359 21.67 -27.29 -3.90
CA LYS A 359 22.81 -27.18 -2.97
C LYS A 359 22.69 -28.15 -1.78
N ASP A 360 21.50 -28.25 -1.20
CA ASP A 360 21.24 -28.97 0.05
C ASP A 360 20.88 -30.46 -0.16
N GLY A 361 20.85 -30.93 -1.42
CA GLY A 361 20.66 -32.36 -1.76
C GLY A 361 19.21 -32.80 -1.89
N TRP A 362 18.27 -31.87 -2.11
CA TRP A 362 16.87 -32.20 -2.40
C TRP A 362 16.68 -32.65 -3.84
N LEU A 363 17.48 -32.12 -4.76
CA LEU A 363 17.39 -32.39 -6.19
C LEU A 363 18.68 -33.05 -6.68
N ASN A 364 18.54 -34.08 -7.52
CA ASN A 364 19.66 -34.74 -8.22
C ASN A 364 20.14 -33.94 -9.45
N HIS A 365 19.72 -32.69 -9.56
CA HIS A 365 19.97 -31.78 -10.67
C HIS A 365 19.99 -30.36 -10.11
N HIS A 366 20.68 -29.46 -10.79
CA HIS A 366 20.72 -28.04 -10.43
C HIS A 366 20.97 -27.21 -11.68
N LEU A 367 20.62 -25.93 -11.61
CA LEU A 367 20.96 -24.96 -12.65
C LEU A 367 22.43 -24.55 -12.50
N ASP A 368 23.15 -24.50 -13.61
CA ASP A 368 24.51 -23.95 -13.68
C ASP A 368 24.52 -22.45 -14.04
N GLU A 369 25.71 -21.85 -14.18
CA GLU A 369 25.85 -20.41 -14.48
C GLU A 369 25.23 -19.96 -15.81
N ASN A 370 24.84 -20.89 -16.69
CA ASN A 370 24.16 -20.63 -17.95
C ASN A 370 22.64 -20.86 -17.86
N ASP A 371 22.11 -21.19 -16.68
CA ASP A 371 20.75 -21.72 -16.45
C ASP A 371 20.52 -23.08 -17.14
N ASP A 372 21.57 -23.86 -17.40
CA ASP A 372 21.43 -25.23 -17.91
C ASP A 372 21.25 -26.22 -16.76
N TRP A 373 20.36 -27.21 -16.95
CA TRP A 373 20.17 -28.29 -15.98
C TRP A 373 21.34 -29.28 -16.02
N VAL A 374 22.04 -29.39 -14.90
CA VAL A 374 23.17 -30.31 -14.74
C VAL A 374 22.84 -31.35 -13.68
N VAL A 375 22.93 -32.62 -14.07
CA VAL A 375 22.79 -33.77 -13.16
C VAL A 375 23.92 -33.76 -12.15
N SER A 376 23.58 -33.97 -10.89
CA SER A 376 24.48 -33.97 -9.75
C SER A 376 24.42 -35.35 -9.10
N ASP A 377 25.53 -36.07 -9.09
CA ASP A 377 25.67 -37.40 -8.47
C ASP A 377 25.63 -37.37 -6.93
N ARG A 378 25.05 -36.33 -6.32
CA ARG A 378 25.02 -36.14 -4.88
C ARG A 378 24.07 -37.15 -4.25
N LYS A 379 24.64 -38.13 -3.55
CA LYS A 379 23.92 -39.14 -2.74
C LYS A 379 23.59 -38.66 -1.33
N ASP A 380 23.79 -37.37 -1.04
CA ASP A 380 23.61 -36.81 0.29
C ASP A 380 22.13 -36.61 0.57
N LYS A 381 21.68 -37.02 1.77
CA LYS A 381 20.33 -36.71 2.26
C LYS A 381 20.15 -35.19 2.37
N PRO A 382 18.92 -34.68 2.21
CA PRO A 382 18.62 -33.26 2.36
C PRO A 382 19.13 -32.70 3.69
N LYS A 383 19.88 -31.58 3.63
CA LYS A 383 20.54 -30.98 4.81
C LYS A 383 19.73 -29.86 5.46
N ASN A 384 18.91 -29.13 4.71
CA ASN A 384 18.25 -27.91 5.18
C ASN A 384 16.94 -27.60 4.42
N TRP A 385 15.97 -26.95 5.06
CA TRP A 385 14.64 -26.64 4.54
C TRP A 385 14.55 -25.29 3.81
N ILE A 386 15.62 -24.49 3.75
CA ILE A 386 15.59 -23.15 3.13
C ILE A 386 15.02 -23.18 1.71
N GLY A 387 15.40 -24.16 0.88
CA GLY A 387 14.87 -24.30 -0.48
C GLY A 387 13.37 -24.61 -0.52
N ILE A 388 12.88 -25.41 0.43
CA ILE A 388 11.46 -25.71 0.61
C ILE A 388 10.67 -24.47 1.01
N GLU A 389 11.19 -23.67 1.94
CA GLU A 389 10.56 -22.42 2.39
C GLU A 389 10.44 -21.40 1.26
N TRP A 390 11.50 -21.22 0.45
CA TRP A 390 11.45 -20.33 -0.71
C TRP A 390 10.46 -20.80 -1.78
N LEU A 391 10.35 -22.11 -2.00
CA LEU A 391 9.38 -22.67 -2.94
C LEU A 391 7.95 -22.41 -2.45
N GLY A 392 7.68 -22.63 -1.17
CA GLY A 392 6.39 -22.29 -0.56
C GLY A 392 6.05 -20.81 -0.66
N LEU A 393 7.02 -19.92 -0.38
CA LEU A 393 6.84 -18.48 -0.56
C LEU A 393 6.54 -18.10 -2.01
N SER A 394 7.20 -18.74 -2.98
CA SER A 394 6.94 -18.48 -4.41
C SER A 394 5.52 -18.87 -4.83
N ALA A 395 4.94 -19.93 -4.24
CA ALA A 395 3.58 -20.36 -4.50
C ALA A 395 2.56 -19.39 -3.85
N ALA A 396 2.82 -18.99 -2.60
CA ALA A 396 1.97 -18.05 -1.88
C ALA A 396 1.93 -16.65 -2.54
N LEU A 397 3.08 -16.19 -3.06
CA LEU A 397 3.22 -14.90 -3.74
C LEU A 397 2.69 -14.89 -5.17
N GLU A 398 2.41 -16.05 -5.78
CA GLU A 398 1.75 -16.11 -7.07
C GLU A 398 0.31 -15.63 -6.92
N ASN A 399 -0.07 -14.55 -7.60
CA ASN A 399 -1.41 -13.96 -7.46
C ASN A 399 -2.05 -13.65 -8.82
N ALA A 400 -1.42 -14.07 -9.93
CA ALA A 400 -1.92 -13.81 -11.27
C ALA A 400 -2.51 -15.06 -11.92
N ASP A 401 -1.95 -16.23 -11.63
CA ASP A 401 -2.28 -17.48 -12.30
C ASP A 401 -2.55 -18.62 -11.30
N ALA A 402 -3.80 -19.12 -11.32
CA ALA A 402 -4.26 -20.25 -10.50
C ALA A 402 -3.53 -21.57 -10.85
N SER A 403 -3.26 -21.81 -12.14
CA SER A 403 -2.52 -22.98 -12.62
C SER A 403 -1.11 -22.97 -12.04
N LEU A 404 -0.41 -21.85 -12.21
CA LEU A 404 0.97 -21.73 -11.77
C LEU A 404 1.11 -21.83 -10.25
N LYS A 405 0.21 -21.19 -9.48
CA LYS A 405 0.15 -21.34 -8.02
C LYS A 405 -0.02 -22.81 -7.63
N THR A 406 -0.99 -23.49 -8.25
CA THR A 406 -1.32 -24.90 -7.96
C THR A 406 -0.14 -25.81 -8.26
N ARG A 407 0.49 -25.66 -9.42
CA ARG A 407 1.69 -26.41 -9.82
C ARG A 407 2.84 -26.23 -8.83
N ARG A 408 3.11 -25.00 -8.36
CA ARG A 408 4.16 -24.74 -7.38
C ARG A 408 3.91 -25.44 -6.03
N TYR A 409 2.67 -25.40 -5.53
CA TYR A 409 2.31 -26.12 -4.30
C TYR A 409 2.35 -27.64 -4.47
N LEU A 410 1.85 -28.17 -5.58
CA LEU A 410 1.92 -29.60 -5.89
C LEU A 410 3.36 -30.08 -6.01
N ARG A 411 4.24 -29.31 -6.68
CA ARG A 411 5.66 -29.64 -6.80
C ARG A 411 6.34 -29.72 -5.45
N LEU A 412 6.00 -28.79 -4.55
CA LEU A 412 6.52 -28.81 -3.19
C LEU A 412 6.07 -30.05 -2.42
N ALA A 413 4.78 -30.41 -2.54
CA ALA A 413 4.24 -31.62 -1.92
C ALA A 413 4.89 -32.90 -2.49
N LEU A 414 5.04 -32.99 -3.81
CA LEU A 414 5.71 -34.10 -4.50
C LEU A 414 7.17 -34.26 -4.06
N LEU A 415 7.92 -33.16 -4.01
CA LEU A 415 9.30 -33.18 -3.54
C LEU A 415 9.40 -33.71 -2.10
N LEU A 416 8.51 -33.30 -1.21
CA LEU A 416 8.50 -33.82 0.16
C LEU A 416 8.13 -35.32 0.20
N ARG A 417 7.18 -35.76 -0.63
CA ARG A 417 6.80 -37.17 -0.77
C ARG A 417 7.96 -38.05 -1.23
N GLU A 418 8.70 -37.63 -2.26
CA GLU A 418 9.86 -38.35 -2.80
C GLU A 418 10.94 -38.59 -1.73
N HIS A 419 11.05 -37.70 -0.75
CA HIS A 419 11.98 -37.81 0.38
C HIS A 419 11.37 -38.47 1.63
N GLY A 420 10.17 -39.04 1.52
CA GLY A 420 9.48 -39.74 2.62
C GLY A 420 8.86 -38.83 3.68
N LEU A 421 8.64 -37.55 3.36
CA LEU A 421 8.10 -36.51 4.25
C LEU A 421 6.61 -36.25 3.97
N GLU A 422 5.83 -37.32 3.82
CA GLU A 422 4.41 -37.26 3.42
C GLU A 422 3.55 -36.41 4.37
N LYS A 423 3.84 -36.46 5.68
CA LYS A 423 3.12 -35.68 6.70
C LYS A 423 3.30 -34.18 6.53
N ASP A 424 4.46 -33.76 6.02
CA ASP A 424 4.77 -32.36 5.76
C ASP A 424 4.30 -31.92 4.37
N ALA A 425 4.01 -32.86 3.47
CA ALA A 425 3.55 -32.61 2.11
C ALA A 425 2.06 -32.20 2.06
N MET A 426 1.17 -32.94 2.73
CA MET A 426 -0.29 -32.73 2.68
C MET A 426 -0.74 -31.31 3.09
N PRO A 427 -0.16 -30.66 4.11
CA PRO A 427 -0.50 -29.29 4.46
C PRO A 427 -0.34 -28.28 3.32
N TRP A 428 0.58 -28.52 2.37
CA TRP A 428 0.78 -27.63 1.23
C TRP A 428 -0.35 -27.69 0.21
N LEU A 429 -0.99 -28.85 0.05
CA LEU A 429 -2.19 -28.99 -0.79
C LEU A 429 -3.39 -28.27 -0.17
N THR A 430 -3.50 -28.33 1.16
CA THR A 430 -4.50 -27.54 1.89
C THR A 430 -4.25 -26.03 1.75
N ALA A 431 -2.98 -25.60 1.85
CA ALA A 431 -2.60 -24.19 1.66
C ALA A 431 -2.91 -23.70 0.24
N ALA A 432 -2.68 -24.54 -0.77
CA ALA A 432 -3.03 -24.22 -2.16
C ALA A 432 -4.52 -23.90 -2.32
N LYS A 433 -5.40 -24.77 -1.81
CA LYS A 433 -6.86 -24.57 -1.86
C LYS A 433 -7.28 -23.29 -1.15
N HIS A 434 -6.76 -23.07 0.06
CA HIS A 434 -7.06 -21.86 0.84
C HIS A 434 -6.61 -20.59 0.11
N ASP A 435 -5.41 -20.56 -0.47
CA ASP A 435 -4.92 -19.41 -1.22
C ASP A 435 -5.75 -19.13 -2.48
N LEU A 436 -6.13 -20.17 -3.24
CA LEU A 436 -6.98 -20.02 -4.43
C LEU A 436 -8.35 -19.42 -4.09
N GLU A 437 -8.96 -19.89 -2.99
CA GLU A 437 -10.25 -19.40 -2.50
C GLU A 437 -10.15 -17.97 -1.95
N ASP A 438 -9.18 -17.69 -1.07
CA ASP A 438 -9.01 -16.38 -0.43
C ASP A 438 -8.67 -15.27 -1.43
N GLN A 439 -7.90 -15.61 -2.47
CA GLN A 439 -7.49 -14.67 -3.51
C GLN A 439 -8.50 -14.57 -4.65
N GLY A 440 -9.49 -15.48 -4.69
CA GLY A 440 -10.50 -15.54 -5.74
C GLY A 440 -9.92 -15.79 -7.12
N LEU A 441 -8.85 -16.60 -7.21
CA LEU A 441 -8.16 -16.91 -8.47
C LEU A 441 -8.82 -18.04 -9.26
N ASP A 442 -9.50 -18.96 -8.58
CA ASP A 442 -10.11 -20.15 -9.16
C ASP A 442 -11.63 -20.10 -9.06
N THR A 443 -12.24 -19.19 -9.82
CA THR A 443 -13.68 -18.88 -9.66
C THR A 443 -14.62 -20.00 -10.12
N ASP A 444 -14.16 -20.85 -11.02
CA ASP A 444 -14.84 -22.04 -11.55
C ASP A 444 -14.45 -23.33 -10.81
N ARG A 445 -13.50 -23.24 -9.86
CA ARG A 445 -13.03 -24.33 -8.98
C ARG A 445 -12.30 -25.46 -9.71
N GLU A 446 -11.85 -25.21 -10.95
CA GLU A 446 -11.13 -26.21 -11.75
C GLU A 446 -9.87 -26.70 -11.03
N TRP A 447 -9.09 -25.77 -10.47
CA TRP A 447 -7.82 -26.09 -9.84
C TRP A 447 -7.97 -26.69 -8.44
N ILE A 448 -9.00 -26.27 -7.69
CA ILE A 448 -9.38 -26.89 -6.42
C ILE A 448 -9.81 -28.35 -6.65
N GLU A 449 -10.63 -28.62 -7.68
CA GLU A 449 -11.04 -29.98 -8.04
C GLU A 449 -9.84 -30.83 -8.50
N TYR A 450 -8.90 -30.23 -9.24
CA TYR A 450 -7.65 -30.88 -9.62
C TYR A 450 -6.81 -31.28 -8.40
N ILE A 451 -6.66 -30.39 -7.41
CA ILE A 451 -5.95 -30.69 -6.15
C ILE A 451 -6.68 -31.80 -5.38
N ASP A 452 -8.01 -31.77 -5.31
CA ASP A 452 -8.79 -32.80 -4.62
C ASP A 452 -8.65 -34.17 -5.31
N GLY A 453 -8.63 -34.21 -6.64
CA GLY A 453 -8.34 -35.42 -7.41
C GLY A 453 -6.93 -35.94 -7.14
N PHE A 454 -5.95 -35.04 -7.05
CA PHE A 454 -4.57 -35.38 -6.73
C PHE A 454 -4.44 -35.95 -5.30
N GLU A 455 -5.08 -35.34 -4.30
CA GLU A 455 -5.13 -35.81 -2.91
C GLU A 455 -5.73 -37.21 -2.81
N GLN A 456 -6.78 -37.52 -3.59
CA GLN A 456 -7.42 -38.84 -3.62
C GLN A 456 -6.48 -39.94 -4.13
N HIS A 457 -5.55 -39.59 -5.02
CA HIS A 457 -4.58 -40.52 -5.61
C HIS A 457 -3.20 -40.48 -4.96
N TRP A 458 -3.03 -39.74 -3.85
CA TRP A 458 -1.73 -39.51 -3.20
C TRP A 458 -0.93 -40.78 -2.86
N TYR A 459 -1.62 -41.87 -2.50
CA TYR A 459 -1.02 -43.16 -2.15
C TYR A 459 -0.98 -44.16 -3.32
N ASN A 460 -1.32 -43.73 -4.53
CA ASN A 460 -1.23 -44.55 -5.74
C ASN A 460 0.12 -44.32 -6.44
N GLU A 461 1.09 -45.22 -6.20
CA GLU A 461 2.44 -45.10 -6.76
C GLU A 461 2.49 -45.03 -8.29
N GLU A 462 1.60 -45.72 -9.01
CA GLU A 462 1.56 -45.68 -10.48
C GLU A 462 1.14 -44.30 -10.99
N PHE A 463 0.16 -43.69 -10.33
CA PHE A 463 -0.32 -42.34 -10.66
C PHE A 463 0.78 -41.30 -10.39
N MET A 464 1.43 -41.40 -9.23
CA MET A 464 2.39 -40.40 -8.77
C MET A 464 3.73 -40.45 -9.52
N THR A 465 4.16 -41.63 -9.99
CA THR A 465 5.40 -41.76 -10.78
C THR A 465 5.26 -41.05 -12.13
N ARG A 466 4.10 -41.16 -12.80
CA ARG A 466 3.82 -40.48 -14.09
C ARG A 466 3.87 -38.96 -13.97
N THR A 467 3.32 -38.38 -12.90
CA THR A 467 3.32 -36.93 -12.70
C THR A 467 4.69 -36.36 -12.32
N SER A 468 5.58 -37.17 -11.74
CA SER A 468 6.93 -36.74 -11.32
C SER A 468 7.94 -36.65 -12.48
N GLU A 469 7.73 -37.40 -13.57
CA GLU A 469 8.65 -37.49 -14.71
C GLU A 469 8.32 -36.49 -15.84
N GLU A 470 7.07 -36.05 -15.98
CA GLU A 470 6.63 -35.19 -17.09
C GLU A 470 6.66 -33.67 -16.79
N ASP A 471 6.68 -33.25 -15.52
CA ASP A 471 6.57 -31.82 -15.14
C ASP A 471 7.69 -31.36 -14.20
N TRP A 472 8.81 -30.94 -14.76
CA TRP A 472 9.92 -30.33 -14.02
C TRP A 472 10.01 -28.82 -14.30
N PHE A 473 9.56 -28.01 -13.33
CA PHE A 473 9.82 -26.58 -13.11
C PHE A 473 9.64 -25.56 -14.27
N LEU A 474 9.52 -25.95 -15.54
CA LEU A 474 9.60 -25.06 -16.70
C LEU A 474 8.83 -25.61 -17.91
N GLU A 475 7.50 -25.54 -17.89
CA GLU A 475 6.81 -25.09 -19.11
C GLU A 475 6.35 -23.64 -18.84
N ASP A 476 6.76 -22.76 -19.76
CA ASP A 476 6.35 -21.36 -19.97
C ASP A 476 7.02 -20.16 -19.26
N PHE A 477 8.09 -20.31 -18.46
CA PHE A 477 8.87 -19.10 -18.07
C PHE A 477 9.86 -18.61 -19.17
N GLU A 478 10.37 -19.52 -19.99
CA GLU A 478 11.29 -19.16 -21.08
C GLU A 478 10.60 -18.91 -22.42
N VAL A 479 9.45 -19.55 -22.67
CA VAL A 479 8.72 -19.36 -23.93
C VAL A 479 8.12 -17.96 -23.97
N GLU A 480 7.58 -17.44 -22.86
CA GLU A 480 7.12 -16.04 -22.81
C GLU A 480 8.26 -15.02 -22.79
N SER A 481 9.39 -15.27 -22.14
CA SER A 481 10.52 -14.32 -22.16
C SER A 481 11.28 -14.31 -23.50
N LYS A 482 11.40 -15.45 -24.19
CA LYS A 482 11.96 -15.54 -25.54
C LYS A 482 10.97 -15.06 -26.61
N ASN A 483 9.66 -15.27 -26.44
CA ASN A 483 8.65 -14.75 -27.37
C ASN A 483 8.42 -13.25 -27.19
N ASN A 484 8.45 -12.70 -25.96
CA ASN A 484 8.35 -11.26 -25.74
C ASN A 484 9.62 -10.51 -26.19
N ALA A 485 10.82 -11.10 -26.01
CA ALA A 485 12.05 -10.53 -26.56
C ALA A 485 12.10 -10.64 -28.11
N GLY A 486 11.57 -11.73 -28.68
CA GLY A 486 11.48 -11.94 -30.13
C GLY A 486 10.43 -11.06 -30.83
N GLU A 487 9.26 -10.86 -30.20
CA GLU A 487 8.20 -10.01 -30.75
C GLU A 487 8.49 -8.52 -30.60
N MET A 488 9.21 -8.09 -29.55
CA MET A 488 9.71 -6.71 -29.45
C MET A 488 10.85 -6.41 -30.43
N LEU A 489 11.58 -7.42 -30.92
CA LEU A 489 12.58 -7.26 -31.98
C LEU A 489 12.01 -7.35 -33.40
N GLN A 490 10.74 -7.75 -33.57
CA GLN A 490 10.08 -7.84 -34.89
C GLN A 490 8.95 -6.83 -35.10
N LYS A 491 8.55 -6.07 -34.07
CA LYS A 491 7.54 -4.99 -34.17
C LYS A 491 7.95 -3.67 -33.48
N GLY A 492 9.25 -3.33 -33.54
CA GLY A 492 9.77 -2.00 -33.27
C GLY A 492 10.33 -1.39 -34.53
#